data_AF-A0A9E1HY80-F1
#
_entry.id   AF-A0A9E1HY80-F1
#
_cell.length_a   1.000
_cell.length_b   1.000
_cell.length_c   1.000
_cell.angle_alpha   90.00
_cell.angle_beta   90.00
_cell.angle_gamma   90.00
#
_symmetry.space_group_name_H-M   'P 1'
#
loop_
_entity.id
_entity.type
_entity.pdbx_description
1 polymer ?
#
loop_
_entity_poly.entity_id
_entity_poly.type
_entity_poly.pdbx_seq_one_letter_code
_entity_poly.pdbx_strand_id
1 'polypeptide(L)'
;MADKKLTEHLANLSKLSFTDEELSRVTDEMTDIIALMDMVQEIDRNQNTFTLPAVDYDSLRTDNADKSFDTQEIIRNAKTKTNNAFTVPKVV
;
A
#
# COMPACT_ATOMS: atom_id res chain seq x y z
N MET A 1 -6.46 -4.62 22.60
CA MET A 1 -5.37 -5.44 22.03
C MET A 1 -5.88 -6.04 20.74
N ALA A 2 -5.03 -6.19 19.72
CA ALA A 2 -5.44 -6.64 18.40
C ALA A 2 -6.09 -8.03 18.48
N ASP A 3 -7.24 -8.20 17.86
CA ASP A 3 -7.95 -9.49 17.79
C ASP A 3 -7.57 -10.22 16.50
N LYS A 4 -7.57 -11.56 16.51
CA LYS A 4 -7.23 -12.39 15.33
C LYS A 4 -8.10 -12.04 14.12
N LYS A 5 -9.38 -11.71 14.33
CA LYS A 5 -10.31 -11.29 13.28
C LYS A 5 -9.95 -9.92 12.68
N LEU A 6 -9.42 -9.01 13.50
CA LEU A 6 -8.96 -7.70 13.04
C LEU A 6 -7.68 -7.85 12.19
N THR A 7 -6.74 -8.69 12.63
CA THR A 7 -5.52 -8.96 11.86
C THR A 7 -5.83 -9.65 10.53
N GLU A 8 -6.76 -10.62 10.51
CA GLU A 8 -7.23 -11.27 9.28
C GLU A 8 -7.90 -10.27 8.32
N HIS A 9 -8.72 -9.35 8.85
CA HIS A 9 -9.35 -8.31 8.06
C HIS A 9 -8.32 -7.37 7.41
N LEU A 10 -7.31 -6.92 8.17
CA LEU A 10 -6.23 -6.07 7.67
C LEU A 10 -5.34 -6.79 6.66
N ALA A 11 -5.07 -8.08 6.86
CA ALA A 11 -4.34 -8.92 5.92
C ALA A 11 -5.06 -8.99 4.56
N ASN A 12 -6.38 -9.20 4.59
CA ASN A 12 -7.18 -9.24 3.37
C ASN A 12 -7.22 -7.90 2.62
N LEU A 13 -7.33 -6.78 3.34
CA LEU A 13 -7.23 -5.44 2.74
C LEU A 13 -5.87 -5.21 2.07
N SER A 14 -4.81 -5.73 2.69
CA SER A 14 -3.43 -5.63 2.20
C SER A 14 -3.06 -6.70 1.15
N LYS A 15 -4.00 -7.58 0.78
CA LYS A 15 -3.77 -8.73 -0.12
C LYS A 15 -2.65 -9.67 0.36
N LEU A 16 -2.51 -9.80 1.68
CA LEU A 16 -1.59 -10.73 2.33
C LEU A 16 -2.34 -11.98 2.79
N SER A 17 -1.71 -13.15 2.61
CA SER A 17 -2.21 -14.45 3.08
C SER A 17 -1.26 -15.02 4.11
N PHE A 18 -1.79 -15.41 5.27
CA PHE A 18 -1.03 -15.96 6.40
C PHE A 18 -1.58 -17.34 6.79
N THR A 19 -0.73 -18.21 7.34
CA THR A 19 -1.21 -19.41 8.04
C THR A 19 -1.78 -19.07 9.43
N ASP A 20 -2.45 -20.02 10.08
CA ASP A 20 -2.98 -19.80 11.43
C ASP A 20 -1.88 -19.50 12.47
N GLU A 21 -0.71 -20.12 12.33
CA GLU A 21 0.45 -19.90 13.20
C GLU A 21 1.11 -18.54 12.94
N GLU A 22 1.21 -18.14 11.67
CA GLU A 22 1.70 -16.81 11.29
C GLU A 22 0.75 -15.72 11.76
N LEU A 23 -0.56 -15.94 11.64
CA LEU A 23 -1.57 -14.98 12.04
C LEU A 23 -1.51 -14.70 13.55
N SER A 24 -1.33 -15.74 14.38
CA SER A 24 -1.16 -15.56 15.84
C SER A 24 0.06 -14.69 16.15
N ARG A 25 1.21 -14.98 15.51
CA ARG A 25 2.45 -14.23 15.72
C ARG A 25 2.31 -12.78 15.28
N VAL A 26 1.70 -12.54 14.12
CA VAL A 26 1.49 -11.18 13.59
C VAL A 26 0.50 -10.42 14.46
N THR A 27 -0.51 -11.07 15.04
CA THR A 27 -1.43 -10.43 16.01
C THR A 27 -0.69 -9.97 17.27
N ASP A 28 0.25 -10.78 17.78
CA ASP A 28 1.08 -10.43 18.93
C ASP A 28 2.02 -9.27 18.58
N GLU A 29 2.76 -9.36 17.47
CA GLU A 29 3.66 -8.31 16.98
C GLU A 29 2.92 -6.98 16.72
N MET A 30 1.71 -7.05 16.15
CA MET A 30 0.88 -5.86 15.92
C MET A 30 0.45 -5.21 17.24
N THR A 31 0.19 -6.01 18.27
CA THR A 31 -0.16 -5.50 19.60
C THR A 31 1.01 -4.76 20.23
N ASP A 32 2.24 -5.28 20.08
CA ASP A 32 3.45 -4.63 20.55
C ASP A 32 3.73 -3.32 19.78
N ILE A 33 3.51 -3.31 18.46
CA ILE A 33 3.66 -2.10 17.64
C ILE A 33 2.64 -1.02 18.04
N ILE A 34 1.40 -1.40 18.31
CA ILE A 34 0.38 -0.46 18.80
C ILE A 34 0.79 0.11 20.16
N ALA A 35 1.24 -0.73 21.09
CA ALA A 35 1.72 -0.28 22.39
C ALA A 35 2.94 0.67 22.27
N LEU A 36 3.84 0.42 21.32
CA LEU A 36 4.94 1.33 21.01
C LEU A 36 4.42 2.67 20.48
N MET A 37 3.42 2.65 19.59
CA MET A 37 2.83 3.87 19.01
C MET A 37 2.00 4.66 20.02
N ASP A 38 1.48 4.03 21.08
CA ASP A 38 0.80 4.73 22.17
C ASP A 38 1.72 5.71 22.89
N MET A 39 3.05 5.48 22.92
CA MET A 39 4.01 6.46 23.44
C MET A 39 3.98 7.79 22.65
N VAL A 40 3.56 7.78 21.39
CA VAL A 40 3.43 9.00 20.56
C VAL A 40 2.20 9.84 20.99
N GLN A 41 1.28 9.28 21.79
CA GLN A 41 0.18 10.05 22.37
C GLN A 41 0.64 10.90 23.56
N GLU A 42 1.72 10.52 24.25
CA GLU A 42 2.26 11.25 25.41
C GLU A 42 3.01 12.53 25.02
N ILE A 43 3.36 12.68 23.74
CA ILE A 43 4.02 13.86 23.20
C ILE A 43 2.98 14.98 23.05
N ASP A 44 3.23 16.13 23.68
CA ASP A 44 2.37 17.31 23.59
C ASP A 44 2.23 17.79 22.13
N ARG A 45 0.99 17.78 21.61
CA ARG A 45 0.64 18.11 20.22
C ARG A 45 0.18 19.56 20.05
N ASN A 46 0.77 20.49 20.79
CA ASN A 46 0.54 21.93 20.66
C ASN A 46 1.12 22.56 19.37
N GLN A 47 1.23 21.79 18.27
CA GLN A 47 1.69 22.29 16.98
C GLN A 47 0.57 22.31 15.94
N ASN A 48 0.63 23.33 15.07
CA ASN A 48 -0.31 23.55 13.98
C ASN A 48 -0.50 22.28 13.13
N THR A 49 -1.75 22.00 12.78
CA THR A 49 -2.11 20.90 11.89
C THR A 49 -1.31 21.02 10.59
N PHE A 50 -0.59 19.94 10.25
CA PHE A 50 0.06 19.84 8.95
C PHE A 50 -1.00 19.97 7.87
N THR A 51 -1.01 21.10 7.19
CA THR A 51 -1.87 21.33 6.04
C THR A 51 -1.06 20.96 4.81
N LEU A 52 -1.64 20.14 3.94
CA LEU A 52 -1.02 19.86 2.65
C LEU A 52 -0.74 21.21 1.95
N PRO A 53 0.46 21.41 1.37
CA PRO A 53 0.72 22.61 0.62
C PRO A 53 -0.34 22.75 -0.48
N ALA A 54 -0.89 23.95 -0.62
CA ALA A 54 -1.82 24.23 -1.71
C ALA A 54 -1.12 23.91 -3.04
N VAL A 55 -1.82 23.20 -3.92
CA VAL A 55 -1.30 22.92 -5.26
C VAL A 55 -1.27 24.24 -6.02
N ASP A 56 -0.09 24.67 -6.44
CA ASP A 56 0.08 25.83 -7.29
C ASP A 56 -0.38 25.50 -8.72
N TYR A 57 -1.26 26.34 -9.27
CA TYR A 57 -1.75 26.20 -10.64
C TYR A 57 -0.66 26.43 -11.68
N ASP A 58 0.43 27.11 -11.31
CA ASP A 58 1.59 27.32 -12.18
C ASP A 58 2.43 26.03 -12.37
N SER A 59 2.21 25.00 -11.54
CA SER A 59 2.94 23.72 -11.60
C SER A 59 2.21 22.60 -12.35
N LEU A 60 1.18 22.94 -13.14
CA LEU A 60 0.45 21.94 -13.93
C LEU A 60 1.28 21.44 -15.13
N ARG A 61 1.22 20.12 -15.38
CA ARG A 61 1.79 19.52 -16.59
C ARG A 61 1.08 20.09 -17.83
N THR A 62 1.86 20.53 -18.82
CA THR A 62 1.32 20.95 -20.13
C THR A 62 0.74 19.76 -20.88
N ASP A 63 -0.33 19.99 -21.66
CA ASP A 63 -0.97 18.95 -22.45
C ASP A 63 -0.22 18.65 -23.75
N ASN A 64 0.99 18.14 -23.60
CA ASN A 64 1.82 17.63 -24.69
C ASN A 64 1.93 16.11 -24.56
N ALA A 65 1.69 15.40 -25.66
CA ALA A 65 1.81 13.96 -25.71
C ALA A 65 3.24 13.54 -26.03
N ASP A 66 3.88 12.81 -25.11
CA ASP A 66 5.18 12.19 -25.34
C ASP A 66 5.03 10.80 -25.97
N LYS A 67 6.09 10.32 -26.62
CA LYS A 67 6.13 8.95 -27.14
C LYS A 67 6.06 7.97 -25.97
N SER A 68 5.11 7.04 -26.05
CA SER A 68 5.04 5.91 -25.13
C SER A 68 6.28 5.01 -25.24
N PHE A 69 6.57 4.29 -24.16
CA PHE A 69 7.60 3.25 -24.15
C PHE A 69 7.32 2.13 -25.14
N ASP A 70 8.38 1.46 -25.61
CA ASP A 70 8.25 0.29 -26.47
C ASP A 70 7.55 -0.85 -25.73
N THR A 71 6.64 -1.55 -26.42
CA THR A 71 5.84 -2.61 -25.80
C THR A 71 6.70 -3.76 -25.27
N GLN A 72 7.82 -4.09 -25.93
CA GLN A 72 8.72 -5.14 -25.47
C GLN A 72 9.47 -4.74 -24.20
N GLU A 73 9.79 -3.46 -24.04
CA GLU A 73 10.41 -2.93 -22.82
C GLU A 73 9.45 -3.01 -21.63
N ILE A 74 8.19 -2.63 -21.82
CA ILE A 74 7.15 -2.67 -20.79
C ILE A 74 6.90 -4.10 -20.29
N ILE A 75 6.80 -5.08 -21.19
CA ILE A 75 6.49 -6.47 -20.83
C ILE A 75 7.72 -7.31 -20.46
N ARG A 76 8.92 -6.72 -20.46
CA ARG A 76 10.18 -7.44 -20.21
C ARG A 76 10.18 -8.18 -18.87
N ASN A 77 9.58 -7.58 -17.84
CA ASN A 77 9.53 -8.13 -16.48
C ASN A 77 8.24 -8.92 -16.19
N ALA A 78 7.34 -9.08 -17.18
CA ALA A 78 6.09 -9.80 -16.98
C ALA A 78 6.34 -11.30 -16.84
N LYS A 79 5.81 -11.92 -15.78
CA LYS A 79 5.94 -13.36 -15.52
C LYS A 79 5.29 -14.21 -16.62
N THR A 80 4.15 -13.77 -17.15
CA THR A 80 3.41 -14.43 -18.23
C THR A 80 2.93 -13.38 -19.23
N LYS A 81 3.31 -13.56 -20.49
CA LYS A 81 2.97 -12.67 -21.60
C LYS A 81 2.36 -13.47 -22.76
N THR A 82 1.26 -12.96 -23.30
CA THR A 82 0.60 -13.52 -24.49
C THR A 82 0.18 -12.35 -25.36
N ASN A 83 0.49 -12.38 -26.66
CA ASN A 83 0.07 -11.35 -27.64
C ASN A 83 0.31 -9.89 -27.18
N ASN A 84 1.50 -9.57 -26.66
CA ASN A 84 1.85 -8.25 -26.14
C ASN A 84 0.98 -7.75 -24.96
N ALA A 85 0.38 -8.65 -24.20
CA ALA A 85 -0.43 -8.34 -23.02
C ALA A 85 0.04 -9.08 -21.75
N PHE A 86 -0.25 -8.48 -20.59
CA PHE A 86 -0.10 -9.13 -19.29
C PHE A 86 -1.17 -10.21 -19.14
N THR A 87 -0.76 -11.45 -18.91
CA THR A 87 -1.70 -12.55 -18.68
C THR A 87 -1.94 -12.71 -17.18
N VAL A 88 -3.18 -12.46 -16.74
CA VAL A 88 -3.64 -12.60 -15.35
C VAL A 88 -4.82 -13.57 -15.27
N PRO A 89 -5.07 -14.21 -14.12
CA PRO A 89 -6.29 -15.00 -13.91
C PRO A 89 -7.53 -14.15 -14.20
N LYS A 90 -8.54 -14.77 -14.82
CA LYS A 90 -9.80 -14.09 -15.14
C LYS A 90 -10.47 -13.61 -13.86
N VAL A 91 -10.80 -12.31 -13.82
CA VAL A 91 -11.63 -11.73 -12.76
C VAL A 91 -13.06 -12.24 -12.95
N VAL A 92 -13.63 -12.84 -11.90
CA VAL A 92 -15.02 -13.31 -11.82
C VAL A 92 -15.80 -12.50 -10.80
#